data_AF-A0A2I0PGT2-F1
#
_entry.id   AF-A0A2I0PGT2-F1
#
_cell.length_a   1.000
_cell.length_b   1.000
_cell.length_c   1.000
_cell.angle_alpha   90.00
_cell.angle_beta   90.00
_cell.angle_gamma   90.00
#
_symmetry.space_group_name_H-M   'P 1'
#
loop_
_entity.id
_entity.type
_entity.pdbx_description
1 polymer ?
#
loop_
_entity_poly.entity_id
_entity_poly.type
_entity_poly.pdbx_seq_one_letter_code
_entity_poly.pdbx_strand_id
1 'polypeptide(L)'
;MRKTSDLVSEMLTEAKDAWLIAIVVGFETEPKFVFSSQNHAIERLNQHVTNGGAPLGLLRFDKENGTIQGSYRPFLEYENEEWVNHYLAGLLDHAGDIVALSREMPDFPKAY
;
A
#
# COMPACT_ATOMS: atom_id res chain seq x y z
N MET A 1 7.43 -12.52 14.27
CA MET A 1 7.89 -11.39 13.45
C MET A 1 7.93 -11.83 11.99
N ARG A 2 6.92 -11.43 11.20
CA ARG A 2 6.96 -11.61 9.75
C ARG A 2 8.06 -10.73 9.14
N LYS A 3 8.70 -11.20 8.07
CA LYS A 3 9.72 -10.42 7.36
C LYS A 3 9.04 -9.53 6.33
N THR A 4 9.53 -8.30 6.18
CA THR A 4 9.10 -7.36 5.13
C THR A 4 9.16 -7.97 3.72
N SER A 5 10.11 -8.87 3.48
CA SER A 5 10.20 -9.65 2.24
C SER A 5 9.01 -10.58 1.98
N ASP A 6 8.39 -11.14 3.03
CA ASP A 6 7.20 -11.99 2.92
C ASP A 6 5.99 -11.14 2.52
N LEU A 7 5.80 -10.00 3.20
CA LEU A 7 4.73 -9.04 2.91
C LEU A 7 4.79 -8.53 1.47
N VAL A 8 5.99 -8.23 0.98
CA VAL A 8 6.16 -7.77 -0.40
C VAL A 8 6.00 -8.90 -1.40
N SER A 9 6.38 -10.13 -1.06
CA SER A 9 6.11 -11.28 -1.92
C SER A 9 4.61 -11.54 -2.06
N GLU A 10 3.84 -11.39 -0.98
CA GLU A 10 2.37 -11.43 -1.03
C GLU A 10 1.82 -10.28 -1.89
N MET A 11 2.29 -9.04 -1.66
CA MET A 11 1.91 -7.88 -2.46
C MET A 11 2.19 -8.09 -3.95
N LEU A 12 3.38 -8.59 -4.32
CA LEU A 12 3.77 -8.84 -5.70
C LEU A 12 2.98 -9.98 -6.33
N THR A 13 2.54 -10.96 -5.52
CA THR A 13 1.68 -12.05 -5.98
C THR A 13 0.29 -11.54 -6.30
N GLU A 14 -0.31 -10.76 -5.40
CA GLU A 14 -1.62 -10.14 -5.65
C GLU A 14 -1.55 -9.09 -6.77
N ALA A 15 -0.42 -8.37 -6.91
CA ALA A 15 -0.25 -7.33 -7.92
C ALA A 15 -0.19 -7.86 -9.36
N LYS A 16 -0.04 -9.19 -9.55
CA LYS A 16 -0.17 -9.81 -10.88
C LYS A 16 -1.60 -9.79 -11.40
N ASP A 17 -2.57 -9.80 -10.50
CA ASP A 17 -3.99 -9.87 -10.81
C ASP A 17 -4.70 -8.53 -10.57
N ALA A 18 -4.06 -7.61 -9.84
CA ALA A 18 -4.55 -6.29 -9.55
C ALA A 18 -3.98 -5.22 -10.48
N TRP A 19 -4.74 -4.15 -10.70
CA TRP A 19 -4.23 -2.99 -11.43
C TRP A 19 -3.13 -2.23 -10.65
N LEU A 20 -3.28 -2.10 -9.33
CA LEU A 20 -2.30 -1.47 -8.45
C LEU A 20 -2.44 -2.03 -7.03
N ILE A 21 -1.33 -2.23 -6.32
CA ILE A 21 -1.36 -2.56 -4.88
C ILE A 21 -0.45 -1.62 -4.11
N ALA A 22 -0.88 -1.22 -2.92
CA ALA A 22 -0.11 -0.42 -1.98
C ALA A 22 -0.07 -1.08 -0.60
N ILE A 23 1.08 -1.03 0.08
CA ILE A 23 1.18 -1.34 1.50
C ILE A 23 1.00 -0.05 2.28
N VAL A 24 0.09 -0.07 3.25
CA VAL A 24 -0.13 1.04 4.19
C VAL A 24 0.79 0.84 5.38
N VAL A 25 1.63 1.84 5.62
CA VAL A 25 2.45 1.93 6.82
C VAL A 25 1.96 3.09 7.66
N GLY A 26 1.40 2.77 8.83
CA GLY A 26 0.99 3.77 9.80
C GLY A 26 2.21 4.39 10.47
N PHE A 27 2.26 5.72 10.52
CA PHE A 27 3.16 6.48 11.38
C PHE A 27 2.33 7.35 12.32
N GLU A 28 2.94 7.85 13.39
CA GLU A 28 2.33 8.80 14.32
C GLU A 28 1.88 10.11 13.63
N THR A 29 2.60 10.55 12.60
CA THR A 29 2.28 11.80 11.88
C THR A 29 1.34 11.58 10.71
N GLU A 30 1.70 10.69 9.77
CA GLU A 30 0.97 10.49 8.52
C GLU A 30 1.19 9.06 7.96
N PRO A 31 0.16 8.42 7.38
CA PRO A 31 0.36 7.14 6.71
C PRO A 31 1.26 7.30 5.50
N LYS A 32 2.16 6.32 5.32
CA LYS A 32 2.95 6.17 4.09
C LYS A 32 2.44 4.99 3.29
N PHE A 33 2.51 5.13 1.97
CA PHE A 33 2.05 4.13 1.03
C PHE A 33 3.24 3.63 0.20
N VAL A 34 3.42 2.31 0.17
CA VAL A 34 4.45 1.68 -0.66
C VAL A 34 3.76 0.93 -1.79
N PHE A 35 3.87 1.46 -3.00
CA PHE A 35 3.19 0.88 -4.17
C PHE A 35 4.02 -0.24 -4.81
N SER A 36 3.34 -1.28 -5.30
CA SER A 36 3.96 -2.40 -6.03
C SER A 36 4.60 -1.97 -7.35
N SER A 37 4.14 -0.88 -7.94
CA SER A 37 4.72 -0.29 -9.15
C SER A 37 6.03 0.46 -8.91
N GLN A 38 6.43 0.75 -7.67
CA GLN A 38 7.70 1.41 -7.38
C GLN A 38 8.89 0.44 -7.49
N ASN A 39 9.97 0.88 -8.15
CA ASN A 39 11.25 0.19 -8.06
C ASN A 39 11.73 0.19 -6.60
N HIS A 40 12.09 -0.99 -6.09
CA HIS A 40 12.53 -1.21 -4.70
C HIS A 40 11.45 -1.09 -3.61
N ALA A 41 10.21 -1.52 -3.88
CA ALA A 41 9.15 -1.60 -2.87
C ALA A 41 9.57 -2.31 -1.56
N ILE A 42 10.41 -3.36 -1.63
CA ILE A 42 10.96 -4.03 -0.44
C ILE A 42 11.81 -3.10 0.40
N GLU A 43 12.70 -2.35 -0.26
CA GLU A 43 13.63 -1.45 0.43
C GLU A 43 12.87 -0.29 1.08
N ARG A 44 11.90 0.29 0.36
CA ARG A 44 11.01 1.34 0.89
C ARG A 44 10.24 0.86 2.10
N LEU A 45 9.60 -0.31 2.01
CA LEU A 45 8.88 -0.89 3.15
C LEU A 45 9.82 -1.09 4.33
N ASN A 46 11.01 -1.65 4.09
CA ASN A 46 11.99 -1.87 5.15
C ASN A 46 12.46 -0.55 5.79
N GLN A 47 12.67 0.49 4.99
CA GLN A 47 12.98 1.84 5.50
C GLN A 47 11.85 2.39 6.35
N HIS A 48 10.59 2.25 5.92
CA HIS A 48 9.45 2.73 6.69
C HIS A 48 9.34 2.01 8.03
N VAL A 49 9.50 0.69 8.05
CA VAL A 49 9.52 -0.11 9.28
C VAL A 49 10.69 0.28 10.18
N THR A 50 11.88 0.48 9.61
CA THR A 50 13.08 0.91 10.35
C THR A 50 12.90 2.31 10.96
N ASN A 51 12.16 3.19 10.30
CA ASN A 51 11.84 4.53 10.79
C ASN A 51 10.71 4.55 11.84
N GLY A 52 10.26 3.37 12.32
CA GLY A 52 9.20 3.26 13.32
C GLY A 52 7.78 3.16 12.74
N GLY A 53 7.65 3.01 11.43
CA GLY A 53 6.36 2.78 10.79
C GLY A 53 5.84 1.37 11.00
N ALA A 54 4.56 1.22 11.28
CA ALA A 54 3.90 -0.07 11.44
C ALA A 54 3.14 -0.45 10.16
N PRO A 55 3.49 -1.55 9.47
CA PRO A 55 2.75 -2.00 8.31
C PRO A 55 1.38 -2.51 8.77
N LEU A 56 0.31 -1.80 8.39
CA LEU A 56 -1.06 -2.07 8.87
C LEU A 56 -1.80 -3.04 7.94
N GLY A 57 -1.57 -2.92 6.63
CA GLY A 57 -2.24 -3.76 5.65
C GLY A 57 -1.88 -3.43 4.21
N LEU A 58 -2.61 -4.07 3.31
CA LEU A 58 -2.54 -3.94 1.86
C LEU A 58 -3.81 -3.24 1.36
N LEU A 59 -3.65 -2.33 0.41
CA LEU A 59 -4.71 -1.74 -0.39
C LEU A 59 -4.54 -2.24 -1.83
N ARG A 60 -5.54 -2.95 -2.32
CA ARG A 60 -5.63 -3.39 -3.71
C ARG A 60 -6.56 -2.43 -4.44
N PHE A 61 -6.13 -1.93 -5.57
CA PHE A 61 -6.96 -1.14 -6.47
C PHE A 61 -7.08 -1.87 -7.79
N ASP A 62 -8.31 -2.08 -8.20
CA ASP A 62 -8.67 -2.70 -9.46
C ASP A 62 -9.43 -1.70 -10.32
N LYS A 63 -9.30 -1.84 -11.65
CA LYS A 63 -9.98 -0.96 -12.59
C LYS A 63 -10.91 -1.79 -13.45
N GLU A 64 -12.18 -1.84 -13.06
CA GLU A 64 -13.21 -2.58 -13.77
C GLU A 64 -14.19 -1.61 -14.44
N ASN A 65 -14.41 -1.75 -15.75
CA ASN A 65 -15.34 -0.90 -16.53
C ASN A 65 -15.13 0.62 -16.40
N GLY A 66 -13.90 1.06 -16.12
CA GLY A 66 -13.58 2.48 -15.93
C GLY A 66 -13.85 3.01 -14.52
N THR A 67 -14.37 2.18 -13.61
CA THR A 67 -14.51 2.48 -12.18
C THR A 67 -13.32 1.93 -11.43
N ILE A 68 -12.77 2.70 -10.49
CA ILE A 68 -11.70 2.25 -9.58
C ILE A 68 -12.39 1.54 -8.41
N GLN A 69 -12.16 0.24 -8.27
CA GLN A 69 -12.60 -0.54 -7.11
C GLN A 69 -11.41 -0.70 -6.17
N GLY A 70 -11.54 -0.16 -4.96
CA GLY A 70 -10.57 -0.34 -3.90
C GLY A 70 -11.00 -1.44 -2.95
N SER A 71 -10.06 -2.31 -2.59
CA SER A 71 -10.21 -3.34 -1.57
C SER A 71 -9.05 -3.22 -0.58
N TYR A 72 -9.30 -3.49 0.69
CA TYR A 72 -8.27 -3.46 1.72
C TYR A 72 -8.17 -4.82 2.38
N ARG A 73 -6.96 -5.14 2.83
CA ARG A 73 -6.67 -6.37 3.55
C ARG A 73 -5.70 -6.04 4.69
N PRO A 74 -6.15 -6.02 5.95
CA PRO A 74 -5.24 -5.90 7.08
C PRO A 74 -4.26 -7.07 7.10
N PHE A 75 -3.06 -6.86 7.65
CA PHE A 75 -2.16 -7.99 7.89
C PHE A 75 -2.73 -8.90 8.99
N LEU A 76 -2.34 -10.18 8.98
CA LEU A 76 -2.73 -11.18 9.99
C LEU A 76 -2.53 -10.70 11.44
N GLU A 77 -1.49 -9.89 11.67
CA GLU A 77 -1.19 -9.32 12.98
C GLU A 77 -2.24 -8.30 13.46
N TYR A 78 -3.00 -7.72 12.52
CA TYR A 78 -4.01 -6.68 12.75
C TYR A 78 -5.41 -7.07 12.26
N GLU A 79 -5.65 -8.33 11.84
CA GLU A 79 -6.97 -8.72 11.30
C GLU A 79 -8.08 -8.59 12.35
N ASN A 80 -7.75 -8.84 13.61
CA ASN A 80 -8.66 -8.75 14.75
C ASN A 80 -8.70 -7.34 15.37
N GLU A 81 -7.90 -6.40 14.87
CA GLU A 81 -7.87 -5.03 15.37
C GLU A 81 -8.90 -4.19 14.60
N GLU A 82 -10.02 -3.90 15.26
CA GLU A 82 -11.13 -3.13 14.67
C GLU A 82 -10.65 -1.74 14.21
N TRP A 83 -9.76 -1.09 14.96
CA TRP A 83 -9.24 0.22 14.60
C TRP A 83 -8.45 0.20 13.28
N VAL A 84 -7.72 -0.88 12.97
CA VAL A 84 -7.00 -1.02 11.69
C VAL A 84 -7.98 -1.19 10.54
N ASN A 85 -9.04 -1.98 10.74
CA ASN A 85 -10.09 -2.13 9.74
C ASN A 85 -10.79 -0.80 9.46
N HIS A 86 -11.18 -0.06 10.49
CA HIS A 86 -11.77 1.27 10.33
C HIS A 86 -10.81 2.26 9.66
N TYR A 87 -9.53 2.20 10.00
CA TYR A 87 -8.51 3.06 9.41
C TYR A 87 -8.31 2.77 7.91
N LEU A 88 -8.14 1.50 7.54
CA LEU A 88 -7.98 1.08 6.14
C LEU A 88 -9.25 1.35 5.31
N ALA A 89 -10.43 1.14 5.89
CA ALA A 89 -11.70 1.49 5.25
C ALA A 89 -11.80 3.00 5.01
N GLY A 90 -11.39 3.84 5.96
CA GLY A 90 -11.33 5.29 5.78
C GLY A 90 -10.34 5.72 4.69
N LEU A 91 -9.21 5.03 4.57
CA LEU A 91 -8.26 5.27 3.48
C LEU A 91 -8.85 4.94 2.10
N LEU A 92 -9.67 3.89 2.00
CA LEU A 92 -10.35 3.56 0.75
C LEU A 92 -11.41 4.57 0.32
N ASP A 93 -12.00 5.32 1.25
CA ASP A 93 -12.87 6.45 0.87
C ASP A 93 -12.11 7.47 0.00
N HIS A 94 -10.81 7.60 0.27
CA HIS A 94 -9.86 8.39 -0.50
C HIS A 94 -9.04 7.58 -1.51
N ALA A 95 -9.51 6.38 -1.90
CA ALA A 95 -8.84 5.49 -2.85
C ALA A 95 -8.45 6.20 -4.15
N GLY A 96 -9.32 7.06 -4.69
CA GLY A 96 -9.06 7.83 -5.90
C GLY A 96 -7.84 8.75 -5.78
N ASP A 97 -7.69 9.42 -4.63
CA ASP A 97 -6.56 10.30 -4.32
C ASP A 97 -5.27 9.50 -4.09
N ILE A 98 -5.35 8.36 -3.40
CA ILE A 98 -4.19 7.47 -3.17
C ILE A 98 -3.67 6.91 -4.50
N VAL A 99 -4.58 6.51 -5.39
CA VAL A 99 -4.25 6.07 -6.76
C VAL A 99 -3.69 7.23 -7.60
N ALA A 100 -4.21 8.45 -7.43
CA ALA A 100 -3.67 9.62 -8.10
C ALA A 100 -2.24 9.91 -7.63
N LEU A 101 -1.97 9.86 -6.31
CA LEU A 101 -0.64 9.99 -5.72
C LEU A 101 0.33 8.94 -6.27
N SER A 102 -0.11 7.70 -6.50
CA SER A 102 0.73 6.66 -7.09
C SER A 102 1.12 6.97 -8.54
N ARG A 103 0.27 7.69 -9.27
CA ARG A 103 0.51 8.15 -10.65
C ARG A 103 1.31 9.45 -10.71
N GLU A 104 1.14 10.32 -9.73
CA GLU A 104 1.86 11.59 -9.55
C GLU A 104 3.21 11.44 -8.83
N MET A 105 3.62 10.22 -8.49
CA MET A 105 5.03 9.89 -8.24
C MET A 105 5.65 9.36 -9.54
N PRO A 106 5.92 10.20 -10.57
CA PRO A 106 6.83 9.79 -11.60
C PRO A 106 8.21 9.61 -10.94
N ASP A 107 8.80 8.46 -11.23
CA ASP A 107 10.23 8.31 -11.32
C ASP A 107 10.77 9.52 -12.13
N PHE A 108 11.26 10.56 -11.46
CA PHE A 108 11.94 11.67 -12.12
C PHE A 108 13.46 11.42 -12.08
N PRO A 109 14.21 11.76 -13.16
CA PRO A 109 13.82 12.67 -14.23
C PRO A 109 13.82 12.04 -15.63
N LYS A 110 12.76 12.32 -16.40
CA LYS A 110 12.92 12.45 -17.86
C LYS A 110 13.69 13.76 -18.10
N ALA A 111 15.00 13.65 -18.30
CA ALA A 111 15.79 14.72 -18.88
C ALA A 111 15.32 14.94 -20.33
N TYR A 112 14.93 16.17 -20.63
CA TYR A 112 14.62 16.67 -21.97
C TYR A 112 15.90 17.14 -22.65
#